data_AF-A0A958ZZ96-F1
#
_entry.id   AF-A0A958ZZ96-F1
#
_cell.length_a   1.000
_cell.length_b   1.000
_cell.length_c   1.000
_cell.angle_alpha   90.00
_cell.angle_beta   90.00
_cell.angle_gamma   90.00
#
_symmetry.space_group_name_H-M   'P 1'
#
loop_
_entity.id
_entity.type
_entity.pdbx_description
1 polymer ?
#
loop_
_entity_poly.entity_id
_entity_poly.type
_entity_poly.pdbx_seq_one_letter_code
_entity_poly.pdbx_strand_id
1 'polypeptide(L)'
;MKCFSIIILFQASDFNLNQTAVQKLSTSLNEQTNRNVIWLSYLESRVLDVLVNEKSILITFDKSGKLIDSLHGISCFVIHLTELIKETFPGIYHWVKELNLIAIEQKESKALDFIQNKNYHSVKVIKRKGQLDRVECEEKMPIDKRVIDIMRDAAFQSISINQEDGKAVHINRVVKQKL
;
A
#
# COMPACT_ATOMS: atom_id res chain seq x y z
N MET A 1 -6.14 16.57 -9.76
CA MET A 1 -6.19 16.73 -8.29
C MET A 1 -6.33 18.19 -7.83
N LYS A 2 -5.82 19.19 -8.57
CA LYS A 2 -6.10 20.62 -8.31
C LYS A 2 -7.60 20.96 -8.16
N CYS A 3 -8.49 20.31 -8.91
CA CYS A 3 -9.94 20.52 -8.78
C CYS A 3 -10.49 20.17 -7.40
N PHE A 4 -10.02 19.08 -6.75
CA PHE A 4 -10.49 18.71 -5.40
C PHE A 4 -10.06 19.73 -4.35
N SER A 5 -8.85 20.28 -4.47
CA SER A 5 -8.37 21.34 -3.59
C SER A 5 -9.27 22.58 -3.69
N ILE A 6 -9.61 23.00 -4.92
CA ILE A 6 -10.50 24.15 -5.16
C ILE A 6 -11.88 23.90 -4.56
N ILE A 7 -12.46 22.72 -4.76
CA ILE A 7 -13.80 22.39 -4.25
C ILE A 7 -13.81 22.33 -2.72
N ILE A 8 -12.79 21.74 -2.11
CA ILE A 8 -12.64 21.73 -0.64
C ILE A 8 -12.53 23.15 -0.10
N LEU A 9 -11.73 24.01 -0.73
CA LEU A 9 -11.58 25.41 -0.31
C LEU A 9 -12.87 26.22 -0.52
N PHE A 10 -13.65 25.90 -1.57
CA PHE A 10 -14.96 26.49 -1.80
C PHE A 10 -15.96 26.09 -0.71
N GLN A 11 -16.10 24.80 -0.41
CA GLN A 11 -16.94 24.34 0.71
C GLN A 11 -16.45 24.91 2.06
N ALA A 12 -15.14 25.08 2.22
CA ALA A 12 -14.56 25.70 3.40
C ALA A 12 -14.93 27.20 3.54
N SER A 13 -15.17 27.89 2.41
CA SER A 13 -15.60 29.28 2.42
C SER A 13 -17.05 29.46 2.87
N ASP A 14 -17.91 28.47 2.63
CA ASP A 14 -19.31 28.44 3.13
C ASP A 14 -19.38 28.37 4.67
N PHE A 15 -18.30 27.94 5.32
CA PHE A 15 -18.17 27.91 6.78
C PHE A 15 -17.71 29.24 7.41
N ASN A 16 -17.71 30.34 6.65
CA ASN A 16 -17.25 31.67 7.10
C ASN A 16 -15.82 31.67 7.66
N LEU A 17 -14.94 30.82 7.12
CA LEU A 17 -13.52 30.88 7.45
C LEU A 17 -12.91 32.20 6.96
N ASN A 18 -12.05 32.80 7.78
CA ASN A 18 -11.28 33.96 7.34
C ASN A 18 -10.20 33.55 6.31
N GLN A 19 -9.68 34.53 5.59
CA GLN A 19 -8.69 34.29 4.53
C GLN A 19 -7.43 33.56 5.03
N THR A 20 -6.98 33.87 6.25
CA THR A 20 -5.83 33.20 6.88
C THR A 20 -6.09 31.71 7.10
N ALA A 21 -7.29 31.35 7.57
CA ALA A 21 -7.69 29.98 7.79
C ALA A 21 -7.81 29.20 6.47
N VAL A 22 -8.38 29.82 5.43
CA VAL A 22 -8.45 29.23 4.08
C VAL A 22 -7.03 28.97 3.53
N GLN A 23 -6.10 29.91 3.70
CA GLN A 23 -4.71 29.72 3.28
C GLN A 23 -4.03 28.59 4.06
N LYS A 24 -4.22 28.53 5.38
CA LYS A 24 -3.65 27.46 6.20
C LYS A 24 -4.20 26.09 5.82
N LEU A 25 -5.48 25.99 5.53
CA LEU A 25 -6.11 24.76 5.02
C LEU A 25 -5.50 24.37 3.68
N SER A 26 -5.36 25.32 2.75
CA SER A 26 -4.72 25.10 1.45
C SER A 26 -3.28 24.58 1.61
N THR A 27 -2.47 25.19 2.48
CA THR A 27 -1.12 24.72 2.77
C THR A 27 -1.13 23.30 3.34
N SER A 28 -2.01 23.01 4.29
CA SER A 28 -2.10 21.69 4.92
C SER A 28 -2.51 20.59 3.92
N LEU A 29 -3.45 20.89 3.02
CA LEU A 29 -3.86 19.97 1.97
C LEU A 29 -2.75 19.70 0.94
N ASN A 30 -1.84 20.66 0.75
CA ASN A 30 -0.70 20.57 -0.16
C ASN A 30 0.60 20.09 0.51
N GLU A 31 0.58 19.81 1.81
CA GLU A 31 1.74 19.33 2.55
C GLU A 31 2.22 17.99 1.97
N GLN A 32 3.52 17.85 1.75
CA GLN A 32 4.10 16.67 1.12
C GLN A 32 4.13 15.50 2.09
N THR A 33 3.65 14.36 1.62
CA THR A 33 3.61 13.07 2.32
C THR A 33 4.33 12.03 1.49
N ASN A 34 5.08 11.14 2.14
CA ASN A 34 5.73 10.03 1.47
C ASN A 34 4.83 8.79 1.54
N ARG A 35 4.52 8.21 0.38
CA ARG A 35 3.81 6.94 0.27
C ARG A 35 4.58 6.02 -0.67
N ASN A 36 5.19 4.97 -0.12
CA ASN A 36 5.94 3.97 -0.88
C ASN A 36 6.94 4.61 -1.87
N VAL A 37 7.76 5.56 -1.40
CA VAL A 37 8.78 6.27 -2.19
C VAL A 37 8.24 7.35 -3.15
N ILE A 38 6.92 7.49 -3.26
CA ILE A 38 6.27 8.56 -4.03
C ILE A 38 5.93 9.72 -3.10
N TRP A 39 6.32 10.93 -3.48
CA TRP A 39 5.94 12.17 -2.81
C TRP A 39 4.63 12.68 -3.38
N LEU A 40 3.62 12.80 -2.53
CA LEU A 40 2.28 13.25 -2.86
C LEU A 40 1.85 14.29 -1.84
N SER A 41 1.07 15.27 -2.24
CA SER A 41 0.40 16.11 -1.25
C SER A 41 -0.58 15.28 -0.40
N TYR A 42 -0.88 15.77 0.80
CA TYR A 42 -1.83 15.14 1.72
C TYR A 42 -3.16 14.80 1.02
N LEU A 43 -3.73 15.75 0.26
CA LEU A 43 -4.99 15.54 -0.45
C LEU A 43 -4.88 14.44 -1.50
N GLU A 44 -3.80 14.40 -2.27
CA GLU A 44 -3.59 13.39 -3.31
C GLU A 44 -3.49 11.99 -2.70
N SER A 45 -2.77 11.86 -1.58
CA SER A 45 -2.68 10.61 -0.83
C SER A 45 -4.06 10.14 -0.34
N ARG A 46 -4.91 11.06 0.15
CA ARG A 46 -6.28 10.75 0.60
C ARG A 46 -7.22 10.40 -0.55
N VAL A 47 -7.11 11.06 -1.70
CA VAL A 47 -7.88 10.69 -2.90
C VAL A 47 -7.53 9.27 -3.35
N LEU A 48 -6.25 8.88 -3.31
CA LEU A 48 -5.85 7.49 -3.59
C LEU A 48 -6.43 6.50 -2.56
N ASP A 49 -6.51 6.87 -1.28
CA ASP A 49 -7.16 6.00 -0.28
C ASP A 49 -8.64 5.76 -0.58
N VAL A 50 -9.35 6.77 -1.07
CA VAL A 50 -10.74 6.62 -1.49
C VAL A 50 -10.86 5.77 -2.75
N LEU A 51 -10.10 6.11 -3.79
CA LEU A 51 -10.26 5.50 -5.12
C LEU A 51 -9.71 4.08 -5.21
N VAL A 52 -8.58 3.80 -4.54
CA VAL A 52 -7.86 2.52 -4.65
C VAL A 52 -8.23 1.58 -3.51
N ASN A 53 -8.25 2.09 -2.28
CA ASN A 53 -8.48 1.24 -1.09
C ASN A 53 -9.96 1.19 -0.68
N GLU A 54 -10.85 1.83 -1.46
CA GLU A 54 -12.29 1.96 -1.19
C GLU A 54 -12.58 2.44 0.24
N LYS A 55 -11.68 3.25 0.82
CA LYS A 55 -11.85 3.78 2.19
C LYS A 55 -12.82 4.95 2.19
N SER A 56 -13.73 4.96 3.17
CA SER A 56 -14.47 6.17 3.49
C SER A 56 -13.53 7.14 4.21
N ILE A 57 -13.26 8.29 3.62
CA ILE A 57 -12.32 9.28 4.15
C ILE A 57 -13.07 10.57 4.49
N LEU A 58 -12.87 11.03 5.72
CA LEU A 58 -13.28 12.34 6.19
C LEU A 58 -12.05 13.25 6.26
N ILE A 59 -12.17 14.46 5.72
CA ILE A 59 -11.20 15.53 5.98
C ILE A 59 -11.81 16.40 7.06
N THR A 60 -11.15 16.49 8.21
CA THR A 60 -11.61 17.34 9.31
C THR A 60 -10.61 18.46 9.59
N PHE A 61 -11.12 19.66 9.85
CA PHE A 61 -10.31 20.83 10.16
C PHE A 61 -11.01 21.76 11.15
N ASP A 62 -10.24 22.52 11.92
CA ASP A 62 -10.77 23.52 12.84
C ASP A 62 -11.06 24.86 12.15
N LYS A 63 -11.65 25.81 12.88
CA LYS A 63 -11.85 27.20 12.44
C LYS A 63 -10.57 27.96 12.05
N SER A 64 -9.39 27.44 12.42
CA SER A 64 -8.11 28.01 12.00
C SER A 64 -7.65 27.46 10.64
N GLY A 65 -8.36 26.48 10.08
CA GLY A 65 -7.98 25.76 8.86
C GLY A 65 -6.91 24.70 9.10
N LYS A 66 -6.63 24.32 10.36
CA LYS A 66 -5.69 23.24 10.66
C LYS A 66 -6.40 21.89 10.52
N LEU A 67 -5.78 20.94 9.83
CA LEU A 67 -6.25 19.55 9.78
C LEU A 67 -6.19 18.91 11.18
N ILE A 68 -7.19 18.10 11.50
CA ILE A 68 -7.29 17.39 12.78
C ILE A 68 -7.47 15.90 12.51
N ASP A 69 -6.79 15.08 13.31
CA ASP A 69 -6.85 13.61 13.20
C ASP A 69 -7.85 12.97 14.18
N SER A 70 -8.44 13.75 15.09
CA SER A 70 -9.39 13.28 16.10
C SER A 70 -10.43 14.36 16.49
N LEU A 71 -11.65 13.91 16.76
CA LEU A 71 -12.75 14.77 17.21
C LEU A 71 -12.69 14.90 18.74
N HIS A 72 -12.00 15.94 19.25
CA HIS A 72 -11.95 16.21 20.69
C HIS A 72 -12.49 17.61 20.99
N GLY A 73 -13.79 17.71 21.31
CA GLY A 73 -14.40 18.89 21.97
C GLY A 73 -14.23 20.26 21.28
N ILE A 74 -13.71 20.30 20.06
CA ILE A 74 -13.43 21.50 19.28
C ILE A 74 -14.49 21.59 18.17
N SER A 75 -15.00 22.79 17.91
CA SER A 75 -15.81 23.06 16.71
C SER A 75 -14.99 22.74 15.46
N CYS A 76 -15.34 21.65 14.79
CA CYS A 76 -14.68 21.17 13.59
C CYS A 76 -15.62 21.21 12.39
N PHE A 77 -15.03 21.41 11.23
CA PHE A 77 -15.67 21.23 9.93
C PHE A 77 -15.25 19.89 9.36
N VAL A 78 -16.19 19.21 8.71
CA VAL A 78 -16.01 17.87 8.17
C VAL A 78 -16.41 17.87 6.71
N ILE A 79 -15.51 17.42 5.84
CA ILE A 79 -15.79 17.16 4.43
C ILE A 79 -15.74 15.65 4.21
N HIS A 80 -16.85 15.11 3.72
CA HIS A 80 -16.93 13.71 3.33
C HIS A 80 -16.29 13.53 1.95
N LEU A 81 -14.97 13.37 1.92
CA LEU A 81 -14.18 13.33 0.68
C LEU A 81 -14.70 12.25 -0.29
N THR A 82 -15.14 11.11 0.23
CA THR A 82 -15.71 10.02 -0.57
C THR A 82 -16.99 10.42 -1.30
N GLU A 83 -17.87 11.21 -0.67
CA GLU A 83 -19.09 11.68 -1.33
C GLU A 83 -18.77 12.82 -2.30
N LEU A 84 -17.88 13.73 -1.90
CA LEU A 84 -17.40 14.80 -2.77
C LEU A 84 -16.83 14.26 -4.10
N ILE A 85 -16.05 13.19 -4.04
CA ILE A 85 -15.49 12.53 -5.22
C ILE A 85 -16.59 11.94 -6.11
N LYS A 86 -17.60 11.28 -5.52
CA LYS A 86 -18.73 10.68 -6.26
C LYS A 86 -19.55 11.74 -6.97
N GLU A 87 -19.87 12.83 -6.28
CA GLU A 87 -20.67 13.93 -6.81
C GLU A 87 -19.92 14.69 -7.90
N THR A 88 -18.63 14.98 -7.68
CA THR A 88 -17.82 15.76 -8.62
C THR A 88 -17.49 14.97 -9.89
N PHE A 89 -17.26 13.66 -9.75
CA PHE A 89 -16.88 12.79 -10.87
C PHE A 89 -17.72 11.50 -10.87
N PRO A 90 -18.98 11.59 -11.32
CA PRO A 90 -19.84 10.41 -11.46
C PRO A 90 -19.16 9.37 -12.35
N GLY A 91 -19.08 8.14 -11.85
CA GLY A 91 -18.45 7.03 -12.57
C GLY A 91 -16.94 6.90 -12.38
N ILE A 92 -16.24 7.81 -11.70
CA ILE A 92 -14.78 7.72 -11.51
C ILE A 92 -14.30 6.37 -10.97
N TYR A 93 -15.09 5.69 -10.13
CA TYR A 93 -14.78 4.35 -9.62
C TYR A 93 -14.75 3.28 -10.72
N HIS A 94 -15.58 3.41 -11.76
CA HIS A 94 -15.52 2.55 -12.94
C HIS A 94 -14.21 2.76 -13.69
N TRP A 95 -13.87 4.02 -13.95
CA TRP A 95 -12.64 4.40 -14.65
C TRP A 95 -11.39 4.00 -13.87
N VAL A 96 -11.39 4.10 -12.53
CA VAL A 96 -10.28 3.64 -11.69
C VAL A 96 -10.08 2.13 -11.81
N LYS A 97 -11.17 1.36 -11.85
CA LYS A 97 -11.13 -0.09 -12.08
C LYS A 97 -10.62 -0.44 -13.48
N GLU A 98 -11.03 0.31 -14.51
CA GLU A 98 -10.56 0.11 -15.89
C GLU A 98 -9.12 0.56 -16.11
N LEU A 99 -8.69 1.65 -15.48
CA LEU A 99 -7.36 2.25 -15.63
C LEU A 99 -6.31 1.55 -14.75
N ASN A 100 -6.68 0.52 -13.98
CA ASN A 100 -5.76 -0.26 -13.15
C ASN A 100 -4.81 0.60 -12.30
N LEU A 101 -5.26 1.78 -11.84
CA LEU A 101 -4.36 2.85 -11.38
C LEU A 101 -3.39 2.40 -10.27
N ILE A 102 -3.75 1.40 -9.46
CA ILE A 102 -2.83 0.59 -8.66
C ILE A 102 -3.45 -0.81 -8.44
N ALA A 103 -3.89 -1.47 -9.51
CA ALA A 103 -4.24 -2.88 -9.40
C ALA A 103 -2.96 -3.69 -9.53
N ILE A 104 -2.16 -3.74 -8.46
CA ILE A 104 -1.30 -4.89 -8.26
C ILE A 104 -2.30 -6.07 -8.22
N GLU A 105 -2.37 -6.88 -9.28
CA GLU A 105 -3.25 -8.05 -9.27
C GLU A 105 -2.95 -8.83 -7.98
N GLN A 106 -3.94 -9.46 -7.34
CA GLN A 106 -3.71 -10.17 -6.06
C GLN A 106 -2.48 -11.10 -6.10
N LYS A 107 -2.19 -11.67 -7.29
CA LYS A 107 -0.99 -12.46 -7.56
C LYS A 107 0.31 -11.66 -7.56
N GLU A 108 0.31 -10.45 -8.11
CA GLU A 108 1.46 -9.52 -8.07
C GLU A 108 1.73 -9.06 -6.64
N SER A 109 0.70 -8.86 -5.82
CA SER A 109 0.86 -8.43 -4.42
C SER A 109 1.49 -9.54 -3.60
N LYS A 110 0.95 -10.76 -3.74
CA LYS A 110 1.57 -11.95 -3.15
C LYS A 110 3.01 -12.14 -3.63
N ALA A 111 3.28 -11.96 -4.93
CA ALA A 111 4.63 -12.08 -5.46
C ALA A 111 5.58 -11.06 -4.81
N LEU A 112 5.13 -9.82 -4.61
CA LEU A 112 5.89 -8.78 -3.91
C LEU A 112 6.17 -9.16 -2.45
N ASP A 113 5.22 -9.78 -1.74
CA ASP A 113 5.45 -10.25 -0.36
C ASP A 113 6.61 -11.25 -0.29
N PHE A 114 6.72 -12.16 -1.26
CA PHE A 114 7.87 -13.08 -1.36
C PHE A 114 9.18 -12.35 -1.67
N ILE A 115 9.15 -11.41 -2.61
CA ILE A 115 10.35 -10.64 -3.01
C ILE A 115 10.88 -9.79 -1.85
N GLN A 116 10.00 -9.25 -1.01
CA GLN A 116 10.36 -8.42 0.13
C GLN A 116 10.78 -9.23 1.37
N ASN A 117 10.48 -10.52 1.41
CA ASN A 117 10.83 -11.38 2.53
C ASN A 117 12.33 -11.68 2.55
N LYS A 118 13.04 -11.09 3.52
CA LYS A 118 14.49 -11.20 3.70
C LYS A 118 15.00 -12.60 4.05
N ASN A 119 14.11 -13.56 4.32
CA ASN A 119 14.49 -14.94 4.58
C ASN A 119 14.82 -15.71 3.28
N TYR A 120 14.39 -15.19 2.13
CA TYR A 120 14.75 -15.74 0.82
C TYR A 120 15.97 -15.02 0.27
N HIS A 121 16.96 -15.77 -0.18
CA HIS A 121 18.12 -15.18 -0.87
C HIS A 121 17.86 -15.01 -2.36
N SER A 122 16.93 -15.80 -2.90
CA SER A 122 16.52 -15.76 -4.30
C SER A 122 15.03 -16.02 -4.43
N VAL A 123 14.36 -15.23 -5.26
CA VAL A 123 12.94 -15.37 -5.59
C VAL A 123 12.78 -15.34 -7.09
N LYS A 124 12.23 -16.41 -7.65
CA LYS A 124 11.96 -16.53 -9.08
C LYS A 124 10.46 -16.56 -9.33
N VAL A 125 9.97 -15.56 -10.05
CA VAL A 125 8.56 -15.43 -10.43
C VAL A 125 8.33 -16.09 -11.78
N ILE A 126 7.38 -17.02 -11.86
CA ILE A 126 7.09 -17.79 -13.07
C ILE A 126 5.76 -17.36 -13.67
N LYS A 127 5.79 -17.02 -14.97
CA LYS A 127 4.61 -16.71 -15.78
C LYS A 127 4.20 -17.91 -16.63
N ARG A 128 2.88 -18.13 -16.77
CA ARG A 128 2.30 -19.11 -17.70
C ARG A 128 1.10 -18.48 -18.40
N LYS A 129 1.02 -18.65 -19.72
CA LYS A 129 -0.06 -18.06 -20.55
C LYS A 129 -0.23 -16.54 -20.32
N GLY A 130 0.88 -15.82 -20.16
CA GLY A 130 0.88 -14.37 -19.93
C GLY A 130 0.56 -13.92 -18.51
N GLN A 131 0.13 -14.81 -17.60
CA GLN A 131 -0.21 -14.46 -16.22
C GLN A 131 0.82 -15.00 -15.21
N LEU A 132 0.91 -14.35 -14.05
CA LEU A 132 1.62 -14.90 -12.90
C LEU A 132 0.98 -16.23 -12.46
N ASP A 133 1.82 -17.23 -12.23
CA ASP A 133 1.39 -18.58 -11.86
C ASP A 133 1.95 -19.01 -10.49
N ARG A 134 3.26 -18.87 -10.29
CA ARG A 134 3.93 -19.35 -9.07
C ARG A 134 5.21 -18.58 -8.77
N VAL A 135 5.68 -18.73 -7.54
CA VAL A 135 7.03 -18.35 -7.10
C VAL A 135 7.83 -19.59 -6.72
N GLU A 136 9.13 -19.53 -7.00
CA GLU A 136 10.16 -20.44 -6.47
C GLU A 136 11.08 -19.60 -5.58
N CYS A 137 11.15 -19.94 -4.29
CA CYS A 137 11.92 -19.18 -3.30
C CYS A 137 13.02 -20.07 -2.73
N GLU A 138 14.26 -19.59 -2.75
CA GLU A 138 15.39 -20.27 -2.13
C GLU A 138 15.63 -19.69 -0.72
N GLU A 139 15.42 -20.53 0.28
CA GLU A 139 15.47 -20.19 1.69
C GLU A 139 16.72 -20.79 2.35
N LYS A 140 17.46 -19.96 3.09
CA LYS A 140 18.57 -20.44 3.93
C LYS A 140 18.00 -21.09 5.18
N MET A 141 18.39 -22.34 5.42
CA MET A 141 17.97 -23.08 6.61
C MET A 141 18.99 -22.95 7.74
N PRO A 142 18.53 -23.02 9.01
CA PRO A 142 19.43 -23.15 10.15
C PRO A 142 20.30 -24.41 10.01
N ILE A 143 21.61 -24.26 10.22
CA ILE A 143 22.62 -25.32 10.02
C ILE A 143 22.50 -26.42 11.09
N ASP A 144 21.94 -26.06 12.26
CA ASP A 144 21.67 -26.94 13.39
C ASP A 144 20.43 -27.84 13.18
N LYS A 145 19.60 -27.57 12.18
CA LYS A 145 18.48 -28.46 11.84
C LYS A 145 19.00 -29.78 11.26
N ARG A 146 18.50 -30.90 11.81
CA ARG A 146 18.78 -32.21 11.24
C ARG A 146 18.05 -32.34 9.91
N VAL A 147 18.72 -32.94 8.92
CA VAL A 147 18.13 -33.20 7.58
C VAL A 147 16.79 -33.93 7.70
N ILE A 148 16.65 -34.87 8.65
CA ILE A 148 15.42 -35.63 8.86
C ILE A 148 14.23 -34.74 9.27
N ASP A 149 14.50 -33.67 10.02
CA ASP A 149 13.45 -32.73 10.43
C ASP A 149 13.03 -31.85 9.24
N ILE A 150 13.98 -31.46 8.40
CA ILE A 150 13.68 -30.74 7.15
C ILE A 150 12.85 -31.63 6.21
N MET A 151 13.22 -32.90 6.06
CA MET A 151 12.49 -33.86 5.22
C MET A 151 11.05 -34.10 5.73
N ARG A 152 10.83 -34.06 7.05
CA ARG A 152 9.50 -34.24 7.65
C ARG A 152 8.52 -33.13 7.28
N ASP A 153 9.00 -31.91 7.10
CA ASP A 153 8.16 -30.77 6.72
C ASP A 153 7.53 -30.93 5.32
N ALA A 154 8.14 -31.74 4.44
CA ALA A 154 7.67 -32.10 3.08
C ALA A 154 7.26 -30.93 2.16
N ALA A 155 7.51 -29.69 2.55
CA ALA A 155 7.06 -28.47 1.87
C ALA A 155 8.16 -27.83 1.01
N PHE A 156 8.94 -28.63 0.28
CA PHE A 156 10.02 -28.15 -0.56
C PHE A 156 10.19 -29.03 -1.80
N GLN A 157 10.72 -28.43 -2.87
CA GLN A 157 11.02 -29.14 -4.12
C GLN A 157 12.42 -29.77 -4.09
N SER A 158 13.40 -29.04 -3.56
CA SER A 158 14.78 -29.49 -3.47
C SER A 158 15.46 -28.95 -2.21
N ILE A 159 16.46 -29.68 -1.74
CA ILE A 159 17.37 -29.29 -0.66
C ILE A 159 18.80 -29.42 -1.17
N SER A 160 19.64 -28.45 -0.85
CA SER A 160 21.07 -28.46 -1.14
C SER A 160 21.85 -28.32 0.16
N ILE A 161 22.86 -29.17 0.34
CA ILE A 161 23.69 -29.20 1.55
C ILE A 161 25.16 -29.16 1.11
N ASN A 162 25.87 -28.12 1.53
CA ASN A 162 27.31 -28.06 1.38
C ASN A 162 27.97 -28.43 2.71
N GLN A 163 28.98 -29.29 2.63
CA GLN A 163 29.74 -29.78 3.77
C GLN A 163 31.21 -29.37 3.70
N GLU A 164 31.79 -29.14 4.87
CA GLU A 164 33.22 -28.90 5.08
C GLU A 164 33.65 -29.73 6.29
N ASP A 165 34.69 -30.53 6.16
CA ASP A 165 35.18 -31.45 7.21
C ASP A 165 34.09 -32.33 7.85
N GLY A 166 33.15 -32.81 7.03
CA GLY A 166 32.04 -33.65 7.46
C GLY A 166 30.93 -32.92 8.23
N LYS A 167 31.02 -31.59 8.37
CA LYS A 167 29.99 -30.75 8.99
C LYS A 167 29.23 -29.99 7.92
N ALA A 168 27.92 -29.87 8.08
CA ALA A 168 27.13 -28.98 7.23
C ALA A 168 27.53 -27.54 7.49
N VAL A 169 27.82 -26.79 6.43
CA VAL A 169 28.14 -25.34 6.50
C VAL A 169 27.08 -24.48 5.83
N HIS A 170 26.35 -25.04 4.85
CA HIS A 170 25.22 -24.38 4.22
C HIS A 170 24.11 -25.39 3.94
N ILE A 171 22.89 -25.02 4.28
CA ILE A 171 21.68 -25.76 3.94
C ILE A 171 20.71 -24.77 3.30
N ASN A 172 20.36 -25.02 2.04
CA ASN A 172 19.35 -24.25 1.32
C ASN A 172 18.21 -25.17 0.91
N ARG A 173 16.99 -24.67 0.90
CA ARG A 173 15.84 -25.35 0.30
C ARG A 173 15.13 -24.47 -0.71
N VAL A 174 14.52 -25.10 -1.72
CA VAL A 174 13.66 -24.42 -2.68
C VAL A 174 12.20 -24.74 -2.36
N VAL A 175 11.43 -23.71 -2.06
CA VAL A 175 9.98 -23.82 -1.80
C VAL A 175 9.21 -23.31 -3.01
N LYS A 176 8.12 -24.00 -3.34
CA LYS A 176 7.20 -23.65 -4.44
C LYS A 176 5.86 -23.22 -3.89
N GLN A 177 5.40 -22.05 -4.30
CA GLN A 177 4.08 -21.56 -3.90
C GLN A 177 3.30 -20.98 -5.08
N LYS A 178 2.03 -21.36 -5.16
CA LYS A 178 1.11 -20.90 -6.20
C LYS A 178 0.58 -19.51 -5.83
N LEU A 179 0.49 -18.62 -6.80
CA LEU A 179 0.00 -17.25 -6.64
C LEU A 179 -1.53 -17.17 -6.83
#